data_AF-A0A3C1LCJ9-F1
#
_entry.id   AF-A0A3C1LCJ9-F1
#
_cell.length_a   1.000
_cell.length_b   1.000
_cell.length_c   1.000
_cell.angle_alpha   90.00
_cell.angle_beta   90.00
_cell.angle_gamma   90.00
#
_symmetry.space_group_name_H-M   'P 1'
#
loop_
_entity.id
_entity.type
_entity.pdbx_description
1 polymer ?
#
loop_
_entity_poly.entity_id
_entity_poly.type
_entity_poly.pdbx_seq_one_letter_code
_entity_poly.pdbx_strand_id
1 'polypeptide(L)' 'MQQRKGSAKYRMMCNQLDAMNKIIHIHYVGPKRYELHINYEIVKQYKKRQSCNDYIKKLYKQLCYERNR' A
#
# COMPACT_ATOMS: atom_id res chain seq x y z
N MET A 1 -4.04 -21.47 -15.82
CA MET A 1 -4.30 -20.28 -14.97
C MET A 1 -3.09 -19.34 -15.04
N GLN A 2 -3.17 -18.23 -15.78
CA GLN A 2 -2.05 -17.29 -15.90
C GLN A 2 -1.87 -16.52 -14.58
N GLN A 3 -0.84 -16.88 -13.81
CA GLN A 3 -0.42 -16.12 -12.64
C GLN A 3 0.13 -14.75 -13.08
N ARG A 4 -0.57 -13.68 -12.71
CA ARG A 4 -0.15 -12.28 -12.94
C ARG A 4 1.14 -11.99 -12.16
N LYS A 5 2.32 -12.12 -12.79
CA LYS A 5 3.65 -11.91 -12.19
C LYS A 5 3.81 -10.57 -11.45
N GLY A 6 3.09 -9.51 -11.85
CA GLY A 6 3.10 -8.22 -11.16
C GLY A 6 2.44 -8.20 -9.76
N SER A 7 1.56 -9.17 -9.47
CA SER A 7 0.88 -9.28 -8.17
C SER A 7 1.78 -9.88 -7.07
N ALA A 8 2.80 -10.65 -7.42
CA ALA A 8 3.66 -11.31 -6.43
C ALA A 8 4.49 -10.30 -5.63
N LYS A 9 5.19 -9.37 -6.31
CA LYS A 9 6.00 -8.34 -5.65
C LYS A 9 5.18 -7.42 -4.76
N TYR A 10 4.00 -7.02 -5.22
CA TYR A 10 3.09 -6.17 -4.44
C TYR A 10 2.57 -6.90 -3.20
N ARG A 11 2.17 -8.18 -3.33
CA ARG A 11 1.76 -9.00 -2.18
C ARG A 11 2.88 -9.20 -1.17
N MET A 12 4.11 -9.47 -1.63
CA MET A 12 5.27 -9.58 -0.74
C MET A 12 5.51 -8.27 0.03
N MET A 13 5.42 -7.12 -0.65
CA MET A 13 5.54 -5.81 -0.02
C MET A 13 4.45 -5.59 1.04
N CYS A 14 3.19 -5.93 0.73
CA CYS A 14 2.09 -5.85 1.71
C CYS A 14 2.36 -6.76 2.92
N ASN A 15 2.76 -8.03 2.70
CA ASN A 15 3.10 -8.95 3.79
C ASN A 15 4.22 -8.41 4.69
N GLN A 16 5.22 -7.74 4.12
CA GLN A 16 6.30 -7.13 4.89
C GLN A 16 5.82 -5.91 5.69
N LEU A 17 4.93 -5.10 5.13
CA LEU A 17 4.29 -3.99 5.85
C LEU A 17 3.41 -4.50 7.00
N ASP A 18 2.66 -5.58 6.77
CA ASP A 18 1.86 -6.23 7.81
C ASP A 18 2.75 -6.75 8.94
N ALA A 19 3.89 -7.37 8.63
CA ALA A 19 4.90 -7.79 9.61
C ALA A 19 5.53 -6.62 10.40
N MET A 20 5.39 -5.38 9.91
CA MET A 20 5.80 -4.15 10.60
C MET A 20 4.62 -3.46 11.33
N ASN A 21 3.51 -4.16 11.53
CA ASN A 21 2.26 -3.61 12.09
C ASN A 21 1.74 -2.40 11.29
N LYS A 22 1.86 -2.45 9.95
CA LYS A 22 1.29 -1.47 9.02
C LYS A 22 0.32 -2.17 8.08
N ILE A 23 -0.91 -2.35 8.54
CA ILE A 23 -2.00 -2.95 7.75
C ILE A 23 -2.47 -1.94 6.72
N ILE A 24 -2.25 -2.24 5.44
CA ILE A 24 -2.58 -1.35 4.34
C ILE A 24 -3.86 -1.78 3.64
N HIS A 25 -4.80 -0.86 3.48
CA HIS A 25 -6.03 -1.09 2.73
C HIS A 25 -6.34 0.10 1.81
N ILE A 26 -6.79 -0.17 0.58
CA ILE A 26 -7.26 0.88 -0.34
C ILE A 26 -8.76 0.72 -0.51
N HIS A 27 -9.52 1.65 0.05
CA HIS A 27 -10.96 1.68 -0.05
C HIS A 27 -11.41 2.53 -1.25
N TYR A 28 -12.31 1.99 -2.07
CA TYR A 28 -12.95 2.75 -3.15
C TYR A 28 -14.24 3.38 -2.63
N VAL A 29 -14.29 4.70 -2.61
CA VAL A 29 -15.45 5.44 -2.04
C VAL A 29 -16.40 5.90 -3.14
N GLY A 30 -15.88 6.16 -4.35
CA GLY A 30 -16.69 6.63 -5.46
C GLY A 30 -15.85 7.14 -6.64
N PRO A 31 -16.51 7.75 -7.64
CA PRO A 31 -15.83 8.23 -8.83
C PRO A 31 -14.67 9.15 -8.48
N LYS A 32 -13.46 8.78 -8.91
CA LYS A 32 -12.21 9.51 -8.62
C LYS A 32 -11.99 9.75 -7.11
N ARG A 33 -12.41 8.82 -6.26
CA ARG A 33 -12.20 8.89 -4.82
C ARG A 33 -11.78 7.55 -4.25
N TYR A 34 -10.52 7.49 -3.85
CA TYR A 34 -9.88 6.36 -3.19
C TYR A 34 -9.34 6.82 -1.85
N GLU A 35 -9.59 6.05 -0.81
CA GLU A 35 -9.04 6.26 0.52
C GLU A 35 -7.93 5.23 0.76
N LEU A 36 -6.78 5.71 1.21
CA LEU A 36 -5.70 4.87 1.71
C LEU A 36 -5.85 4.79 3.22
N HIS A 37 -6.07 3.58 3.71
CA HIS A 37 -6.14 3.26 5.12
C HIS A 37 -4.83 2.61 5.56
N ILE A 38 -4.30 3.03 6.71
CA ILE A 38 -3.16 2.41 7.38
C ILE A 38 -3.58 2.15 8.82
N ASN A 39 -3.51 0.91 9.28
CA ASN A 39 -3.96 0.52 10.62
C ASN A 39 -5.40 0.98 10.90
N TYR A 40 -6.29 0.81 9.92
CA TYR A 40 -7.70 1.19 9.98
C TYR A 40 -7.99 2.72 10.02
N GLU A 41 -6.95 3.55 9.98
CA GLU A 41 -7.11 5.01 9.91
C GLU A 41 -6.97 5.53 8.48
N ILE A 42 -7.78 6.51 8.10
CA ILE A 42 -7.70 7.16 6.80
C ILE A 42 -6.50 8.11 6.80
N VAL A 43 -5.39 7.69 6.18
CA VAL A 43 -4.18 8.51 6.09
C VAL A 43 -4.26 9.52 4.95
N LYS A 44 -4.86 9.12 3.81
CA LYS A 44 -4.89 9.99 2.62
C LYS A 44 -5.99 9.63 1.65
N GLN A 45 -6.49 10.64 0.94
CA GLN A 45 -7.43 10.49 -0.16
C GLN A 45 -6.76 10.81 -1.51
N TYR A 46 -7.08 10.02 -2.52
CA TYR A 46 -6.52 10.14 -3.86
C TYR A 46 -7.60 10.05 -4.94
N LYS A 47 -7.35 10.75 -6.07
CA LYS A 47 -8.23 10.67 -7.25
C LYS A 47 -8.07 9.38 -8.05
N LYS A 48 -6.90 8.74 -7.97
CA LYS A 48 -6.53 7.54 -8.73
C LYS A 48 -5.99 6.48 -7.78
N ARG A 49 -6.40 5.21 -7.97
CA ARG A 49 -5.84 4.06 -7.24
C ARG A 49 -4.32 3.96 -7.36
N GLN A 50 -3.78 4.29 -8.53
CA GLN A 50 -2.34 4.26 -8.79
C GLN A 50 -1.56 5.15 -7.81
N SER A 51 -2.11 6.31 -7.46
CA SER A 51 -1.48 7.21 -6.48
C SER A 51 -1.40 6.60 -5.08
N CYS A 52 -2.39 5.80 -4.68
CA CYS A 52 -2.31 5.02 -3.44
C CYS A 52 -1.16 3.99 -3.52
N ASN A 53 -1.06 3.25 -4.62
CA ASN A 53 0.00 2.26 -4.80
C ASN A 53 1.40 2.88 -4.75
N ASP A 54 1.59 4.05 -5.35
CA ASP A 54 2.88 4.74 -5.36
C ASP A 54 3.24 5.28 -3.96
N TYR A 55 2.25 5.70 -3.17
CA TYR A 55 2.46 6.03 -1.77
C TYR A 55 2.90 4.80 -0.95
N ILE A 56 2.22 3.66 -1.11
CA ILE A 56 2.57 2.42 -0.38
C ILE A 56 4.01 2.00 -0.69
N LYS A 57 4.43 2.07 -1.96
CA LYS A 57 5.83 1.80 -2.35
C LYS A 57 6.81 2.75 -1.68
N LYS A 58 6.46 4.04 -1.57
CA LYS A 58 7.30 5.04 -0.91
C LYS A 58 7.43 4.74 0.58
N LEU A 59 6.31 4.45 1.24
CA LEU A 59 6.27 4.07 2.65
C LEU A 59 7.14 2.84 2.93
N TYR A 60 6.99 1.79 2.13
CA TYR A 60 7.81 0.58 2.24
C TYR A 60 9.31 0.88 2.14
N LYS A 61 9.73 1.69 1.17
CA LYS A 61 11.14 2.09 1.03
C LYS A 61 11.66 2.87 2.24
N GLN A 62 10.85 3.78 2.79
CA GLN A 62 11.22 4.56 3.97
C GLN A 62 11.42 3.66 5.19
N LEU A 63 10.46 2.77 5.47
CA LEU A 63 10.55 1.85 6.60
C LEU A 63 11.72 0.86 6.48
N CYS A 64 11.99 0.36 5.26
CA CYS A 64 13.15 -0.49 5.02
C CYS A 64 14.49 0.23 5.20
N TYR A 65 14.55 1.53 4.94
CA TYR A 65 15.75 2.34 5.18
C TYR A 65 15.96 2.57 6.69
N GLU A 66 14.91 2.93 7.41
CA GLU A 66 14.96 3.16 8.86
C GLU A 66 15.37 1.91 9.65
N ARG A 67 14.97 0.71 9.20
CA ARG A 67 15.32 -0.57 9.85
C ARG A 67 16.80 -0.96 9.73
N ASN A 68 17.52 -0.45 8.72
CA ASN A 68 18.92 -0.80 8.46
C ASN A 68 19.92 0.21 9.05
N ARG A 69 19.45 1.09 9.94
CA ARG A 69 20.26 2.10 10.64
C ARG A 69 20.33 1.75 12.12
#